data_AF-A0AA38CE62-F1
#
_entry.id   AF-A0AA38CE62-F1
#
_cell.length_a   1.000
_cell.length_b   1.000
_cell.length_c   1.000
_cell.angle_alpha   90.00
_cell.angle_beta   90.00
_cell.angle_gamma   90.00
#
_symmetry.space_group_name_H-M   'P 1'
#
loop_
_entity.id
_entity.type
_entity.pdbx_description
1 polymer ?
#
loop_
_entity_poly.entity_id
_entity_poly.type
_entity_poly.pdbx_seq_one_letter_code
_entity_poly.pdbx_strand_id
1 'polypeptide(L)'
;AKPERFGMNQNSLPAHQLIDFDWKLKYAVSSSSLATIKKPLLRLELCISNTPQFVKESNSIPDHQPAAENPLILLSEYDKDQLDSLISEMEAIQKGS
;
A
#
# COMPACT_ATOMS: atom_id res chain seq x y z
N ALA A 1 -20.55 -32.55 -28.80
CA ALA A 1 -20.27 -31.33 -28.02
C ALA A 1 -19.76 -31.74 -26.65
N LYS A 2 -18.55 -31.31 -26.27
CA LYS A 2 -17.90 -31.63 -25.00
C LYS A 2 -17.70 -30.29 -24.27
N PRO A 3 -18.16 -30.11 -23.02
CA PRO A 3 -17.99 -28.83 -22.35
C PRO A 3 -16.54 -28.68 -21.89
N GLU A 4 -15.87 -27.64 -22.37
CA GLU A 4 -14.58 -27.20 -21.86
C GLU A 4 -14.75 -26.72 -20.42
N ARG A 5 -14.15 -27.43 -19.48
CA ARG A 5 -14.01 -26.97 -18.10
C ARG A 5 -12.96 -25.87 -18.07
N PHE A 6 -13.40 -24.62 -18.06
CA PHE A 6 -12.56 -23.50 -17.65
C PHE A 6 -12.12 -23.72 -16.19
N GLY A 7 -10.87 -24.15 -16.00
CA GLY A 7 -10.24 -24.17 -14.70
C GLY A 7 -10.03 -22.74 -14.22
N MET A 8 -10.95 -22.23 -13.41
CA MET A 8 -10.71 -21.02 -12.63
C MET A 8 -9.74 -21.38 -11.50
N ASN A 9 -8.46 -21.03 -11.65
CA ASN A 9 -7.51 -21.04 -10.55
C ASN A 9 -7.96 -20.01 -9.50
N GLN A 10 -8.29 -20.45 -8.29
CA GLN A 10 -9.07 -19.69 -7.30
C GLN A 10 -8.27 -18.77 -6.34
N ASN A 11 -7.03 -18.38 -6.62
CA ASN A 11 -6.21 -17.67 -5.60
C ASN A 11 -5.66 -16.30 -6.03
N SER A 12 -6.24 -15.62 -7.02
CA SER A 12 -5.84 -14.24 -7.35
C SER A 12 -6.92 -13.27 -6.94
N LEU A 13 -6.67 -12.50 -5.87
CA LEU A 13 -7.51 -11.37 -5.50
C LEU A 13 -7.14 -10.15 -6.37
N PRO A 14 -8.13 -9.38 -6.86
CA PRO A 14 -7.85 -8.11 -7.51
C PRO A 14 -7.19 -7.16 -6.50
N ALA A 15 -5.97 -6.71 -6.79
CA ALA A 15 -5.23 -5.78 -5.95
C ALA A 15 -4.71 -4.60 -6.78
N HIS A 16 -4.71 -3.41 -6.20
CA HIS A 16 -4.03 -2.26 -6.80
C HIS A 16 -2.53 -2.41 -6.56
N GLN A 17 -1.74 -2.23 -7.60
CA GLN A 17 -0.30 -2.33 -7.51
C GLN A 17 0.27 -1.02 -6.96
N LEU A 18 1.20 -1.10 -6.00
CA LEU A 18 2.02 0.04 -5.62
C LEU A 18 3.00 0.36 -6.76
N ILE A 19 2.87 1.56 -7.34
CA ILE A 19 3.68 2.06 -8.45
C ILE A 19 4.90 2.81 -7.91
N ASP A 20 4.68 3.68 -6.92
CA ASP A 20 5.73 4.52 -6.32
C ASP A 20 5.48 4.77 -4.83
N PHE A 21 6.54 5.07 -4.10
CA PHE A 21 6.55 5.31 -2.67
C PHE A 21 7.50 6.46 -2.33
N ASP A 22 6.98 7.48 -1.66
CA ASP A 22 7.80 8.56 -1.09
C ASP A 22 7.39 8.84 0.36
N TRP A 23 8.30 9.46 1.12
CA TRP A 23 8.09 9.76 2.53
C TRP A 23 8.69 11.11 2.93
N LYS A 24 8.08 11.73 3.94
CA LYS A 24 8.58 12.99 4.51
C LYS A 24 8.42 13.01 6.02
N LEU A 25 9.53 13.25 6.72
CA LEU A 25 9.49 13.53 8.15
C LEU A 25 9.19 15.01 8.40
N LYS A 26 8.20 15.28 9.24
CA LYS A 26 7.77 16.61 9.66
C LYS A 26 7.88 16.72 11.17
N TYR A 27 8.12 17.93 11.67
CA TYR A 27 8.03 18.24 13.09
C TYR A 27 6.73 19.01 13.33
N ALA A 28 5.71 18.33 13.84
CA ALA A 28 4.40 18.91 14.05
C ALA A 28 4.37 19.69 15.36
N VAL A 29 3.81 20.90 15.31
CA VAL A 29 3.57 21.74 16.46
C VAL A 29 2.07 21.93 16.58
N SER A 30 1.44 21.26 17.55
CA SER A 30 0.01 21.46 17.84
C SER A 30 -0.17 22.33 19.07
N SER A 31 -1.09 23.30 18.98
CA SER A 31 -1.50 24.18 20.08
C SER A 31 -2.83 23.75 20.72
N SER A 32 -3.32 22.54 20.43
CA SER A 32 -4.66 22.10 20.81
C SER A 32 -4.83 21.70 22.29
N SER A 33 -3.78 21.79 23.11
CA SER A 33 -3.87 21.63 24.57
C SER A 33 -2.96 22.62 25.28
N LEU A 34 -3.15 22.78 26.60
CA LEU A 34 -2.36 23.65 27.49
C LEU A 34 -0.84 23.33 27.45
N ALA A 35 -0.43 22.24 26.79
CA ALA A 35 0.94 21.91 26.44
C ALA A 35 1.11 21.89 24.92
N THR A 36 2.05 22.68 24.39
CA THR A 36 2.45 22.58 22.99
C THR A 36 3.01 21.17 22.71
N ILE A 37 2.29 20.36 21.94
CA ILE A 37 2.78 19.04 21.54
C ILE A 37 3.67 19.24 20.32
N LYS A 38 4.97 19.01 20.53
CA LYS A 38 5.98 19.00 19.48
C LYS A 38 6.41 17.56 19.24
N LYS A 39 5.91 16.94 18.16
CA LYS A 39 6.24 15.54 17.86
C LYS A 39 6.63 15.35 16.39
N PRO A 40 7.59 14.45 16.09
CA PRO A 40 7.84 14.02 14.73
C PRO A 40 6.60 13.29 14.18
N LEU A 41 6.27 13.56 12.92
CA LEU A 41 5.24 12.88 12.13
C LEU A 41 5.84 12.43 10.81
N LEU A 42 5.63 11.18 10.44
CA LEU A 42 5.98 10.64 9.14
C LEU A 42 4.78 10.77 8.20
N ARG A 43 4.94 11.50 7.10
CA ARG A 43 3.99 11.46 5.99
C ARG A 43 4.45 10.40 4.99
N LEU A 44 3.56 9.48 4.65
CA LEU A 44 3.73 8.52 3.56
C LEU A 44 2.89 8.95 2.36
N GLU A 45 3.47 8.80 1.17
CA GLU A 45 2.84 9.05 -0.11
C GLU A 45 2.93 7.79 -0.96
N LEU A 46 1.78 7.19 -1.26
CA LEU A 46 1.68 5.95 -2.03
C LEU A 46 1.02 6.27 -3.37
N CYS A 47 1.73 6.00 -4.46
CA CYS A 47 1.19 6.05 -5.79
C CYS A 47 0.76 4.63 -6.17
N ILE A 48 -0.54 4.38 -6.30
CA ILE A 48 -1.08 3.05 -6.62
C ILE A 48 -1.77 3.07 -7.99
N SER A 49 -1.81 1.92 -8.65
CA SER A 49 -2.55 1.76 -9.90
C SER A 49 -4.04 2.06 -9.67
N ASN A 50 -4.69 2.69 -10.65
CA ASN A 50 -6.13 2.95 -10.58
C ASN A 50 -6.95 1.73 -11.03
N THR A 51 -6.35 0.83 -11.79
CA THR A 51 -6.96 -0.43 -12.18
C THR A 51 -6.40 -1.55 -11.31
N PRO A 52 -7.25 -2.34 -10.62
CA PRO A 52 -6.79 -3.51 -9.90
C PRO A 52 -6.32 -4.56 -10.89
N GLN A 53 -5.18 -5.18 -10.62
CA GLN A 53 -4.66 -6.27 -11.41
C GLN A 53 -4.82 -7.59 -10.66
N PHE A 54 -5.01 -8.67 -11.41
CA PHE A 54 -4.95 -10.00 -10.85
C PHE A 54 -3.50 -10.33 -10.55
N VAL A 55 -3.10 -10.12 -9.30
CA VAL A 55 -1.77 -10.51 -8.84
C VAL A 55 -1.77 -12.03 -8.71
N LYS A 56 -1.07 -12.71 -9.62
CA LYS A 56 -0.68 -14.11 -9.41
C LYS A 56 0.53 -14.12 -8.48
N GLU A 57 0.46 -14.91 -7.42
CA GLU A 57 1.62 -15.32 -6.62
C GLU A 57 2.60 -16.14 -7.50
N SER A 58 3.36 -15.48 -8.35
CA SER A 58 4.49 -16.10 -9.03
C SER A 58 5.48 -15.02 -9.40
N ASN A 59 6.77 -15.28 -9.10
CA ASN A 59 7.95 -14.41 -9.19
C ASN A 59 8.27 -13.81 -10.58
N SER A 60 7.28 -13.47 -11.40
CA SER A 60 7.47 -12.75 -12.64
C SER A 60 7.53 -11.25 -12.35
N ILE A 61 8.69 -10.67 -12.65
CA ILE A 61 8.92 -9.23 -12.79
C ILE A 61 7.73 -8.63 -13.56
N PRO A 62 7.08 -7.56 -13.06
CA PRO A 62 5.96 -6.96 -13.78
C PRO A 62 6.47 -6.46 -15.13
N ASP A 63 5.89 -6.99 -16.21
CA ASP A 63 6.08 -6.47 -17.56
C ASP A 63 5.78 -4.96 -17.52
N HIS A 64 6.62 -4.13 -18.14
CA HIS A 64 6.44 -2.67 -18.16
C HIS A 64 5.10 -2.33 -18.82
N GLN A 65 4.03 -2.24 -18.03
CA GLN A 65 2.72 -1.84 -18.49
C GLN A 65 2.67 -0.32 -18.72
N PRO A 66 1.87 0.14 -19.70
CA PRO A 66 1.73 1.55 -20.00
C PRO A 66 1.28 2.28 -18.74
N ALA A 67 1.92 3.41 -18.46
CA ALA A 67 1.64 4.29 -17.33
C ALA A 67 0.12 4.37 -17.11
N ALA A 68 -0.34 3.93 -15.93
CA ALA A 68 -1.73 4.05 -15.55
C ALA A 68 -2.15 5.49 -15.80
N GLU A 69 -3.15 5.70 -16.69
CA GLU A 69 -3.41 7.03 -17.26
C GLU A 69 -3.72 8.11 -16.21
N ASN A 70 -4.07 7.71 -14.98
CA ASN A 70 -4.00 8.53 -13.78
C ASN A 70 -3.81 7.60 -12.56
N PRO A 71 -2.65 7.55 -11.89
CA PRO A 71 -2.49 6.78 -10.67
C PRO A 71 -3.23 7.44 -9.50
N LEU A 72 -3.60 6.65 -8.50
CA LEU A 72 -4.19 7.15 -7.25
C LEU A 72 -3.06 7.50 -6.27
N ILE A 73 -3.12 8.70 -5.68
CA ILE A 73 -2.15 9.15 -4.68
C ILE A 73 -2.83 9.07 -3.30
N LEU A 74 -2.31 8.22 -2.41
CA LEU A 74 -2.74 8.12 -1.02
C LEU A 74 -1.73 8.80 -0.11
N LEU A 75 -2.21 9.74 0.71
CA LEU A 75 -1.42 10.46 1.69
C LEU A 75 -1.88 10.10 3.10
N SER A 76 -0.94 9.63 3.91
CA SER A 76 -1.20 9.25 5.30
C SER A 76 -0.13 9.85 6.21
N GLU A 77 -0.51 10.21 7.43
CA GLU A 77 0.42 10.71 8.45
C GLU A 77 0.39 9.80 9.67
N TYR A 78 1.58 9.48 10.18
CA TYR A 78 1.77 8.57 11.31
C TYR A 78 2.67 9.24 12.34
N ASP A 79 2.28 9.18 13.60
CA ASP A 79 3.26 9.32 14.68
C ASP A 79 4.00 8.00 14.93
N LYS A 80 4.92 8.01 15.90
CA LYS A 80 5.77 6.85 16.20
C LYS A 80 4.94 5.60 16.51
N ASP A 81 3.93 5.71 17.36
CA ASP A 81 3.18 4.54 17.84
C ASP A 81 2.29 3.96 16.73
N GLN A 82 1.73 4.82 15.89
CA GLN A 82 0.98 4.41 14.70
C GLN A 82 1.87 3.74 13.66
N LEU A 83 3.10 4.25 13.46
CA LEU A 83 4.07 3.66 12.54
C LEU A 83 4.55 2.28 13.02
N ASP A 84 4.84 2.14 14.32
CA ASP A 84 5.23 0.85 14.90
C ASP A 84 4.12 -0.21 14.74
N SER A 85 2.86 0.22 14.87
CA SER A 85 1.69 -0.63 14.65
C SER A 85 1.58 -1.06 13.18
N LEU A 86 1.72 -0.12 12.24
CA LEU A 86 1.69 -0.41 10.80
C LEU A 86 2.80 -1.40 10.40
N ILE A 87 4.03 -1.20 10.88
CA ILE A 87 5.15 -2.11 10.60
C ILE A 87 4.83 -3.51 11.13
N SER A 88 4.31 -3.60 12.36
CA SER A 88 3.93 -4.88 12.96
C SER A 88 2.85 -5.61 12.16
N GLU A 89 1.84 -4.89 11.65
CA GLU A 89 0.81 -5.44 10.76
C GLU A 89 1.41 -5.95 9.44
N MET A 90 2.32 -5.18 8.82
CA MET A 90 3.00 -5.58 7.59
C MET A 90 3.89 -6.81 7.78
N GLU A 91 4.61 -6.90 8.90
CA GLU A 91 5.39 -8.09 9.24
C GLU A 91 4.52 -9.32 9.47
N ALA A 92 3.33 -9.15 10.08
CA ALA A 92 2.39 -10.26 10.27
C ALA A 92 1.88 -10.79 8.92
N ILE A 93 1.66 -9.91 7.95
CA ILE A 93 1.32 -10.30 6.57
C ILE A 93 2.48 -11.05 5.91
N GLN A 94 3.73 -10.58 6.10
CA GLN A 94 4.92 -11.25 5.55
C GLN A 94 5.15 -12.65 6.14
N LYS A 95 4.82 -12.86 7.42
CA LYS A 95 5.11 -14.12 8.13
C LYS A 95 4.15 -15.27 7.80
N GLY A 96 3.03 -15.03 7.10
CA GLY A 96 2.02 -16.07 6.79
C GLY A 96 1.30 -16.58 8.06
N SER A 97 0.02 -16.98 8.06
CA SER A 97 -0.59 -18.10 7.32
C SER A 97 0.27 -19.35 7.24
#